data_AF-A0A935KS84-F1
#
_entry.id   AF-A0A935KS84-F1
#
_cell.length_a   1.000
_cell.length_b   1.000
_cell.length_c   1.000
_cell.angle_alpha   90.00
_cell.angle_beta   90.00
_cell.angle_gamma   90.00
#
_symmetry.space_group_name_H-M   'P 1'
#
loop_
_entity.id
_entity.type
_entity.pdbx_description
1 polymer ?
#
loop_
_entity_poly.entity_id
_entity_poly.type
_entity_poly.pdbx_seq_one_letter_code
_entity_poly.pdbx_strand_id
1 'polypeptide(L)'
;MNNKHQVHNLIILDESGSMLSIKQEIVEAFNAIVTTIKKLAESFPEQEHLISMVTFNSLETKTYLHMSPLASLDVISGKNYCPQSGTPLYDAMGFSIGRLRNETSNSGKHNVLVNVLTDGLENASREYSGPAIRSLVDELKHSGNWTFTYTGADHDVERAALDVSIPNAIRFFLRFSIFLKCSMLAGNFHK
;
A
#
# COMPACT_ATOMS: atom_id res chain seq x y z
N MET A 1 16.55 -19.13 19.94
CA MET A 1 16.25 -17.94 19.12
C MET A 1 15.48 -18.43 17.92
N ASN A 2 14.30 -17.86 17.65
CA ASN A 2 13.42 -18.31 16.57
C ASN A 2 14.08 -17.97 15.23
N ASN A 3 14.67 -18.98 14.57
CA ASN A 3 15.53 -18.81 13.39
C ASN A 3 14.72 -18.78 12.08
N LYS A 4 13.42 -18.48 12.18
CA LYS A 4 12.52 -18.43 11.03
C LYS A 4 12.81 -17.18 10.20
N HIS A 5 12.71 -17.34 8.89
CA HIS A 5 12.78 -16.22 7.97
C HIS A 5 11.56 -15.31 8.21
N GLN A 6 11.80 -14.03 8.47
CA GLN A 6 10.71 -13.08 8.73
C GLN A 6 10.32 -12.31 7.47
N VAL A 7 9.02 -12.17 7.22
CA VAL A 7 8.47 -11.32 6.17
C VAL A 7 7.66 -10.21 6.82
N HIS A 8 8.19 -8.99 6.79
CA HIS A 8 7.53 -7.79 7.31
C HIS A 8 6.67 -7.18 6.21
N ASN A 9 5.37 -7.06 6.43
CA ASN A 9 4.42 -6.46 5.50
C ASN A 9 4.00 -5.11 6.06
N LEU A 10 4.51 -4.03 5.49
CA LEU A 10 4.12 -2.67 5.82
C LEU A 10 3.06 -2.19 4.82
N ILE A 11 1.89 -1.83 5.33
CA ILE A 11 0.81 -1.24 4.54
C ILE A 11 0.64 0.21 4.99
N ILE A 12 0.79 1.14 4.05
CA ILE A 12 0.62 2.58 4.24
C ILE A 12 -0.61 2.97 3.42
N LEU A 13 -1.73 3.23 4.09
CA LEU A 13 -3.02 3.50 3.47
C LEU A 13 -3.41 4.96 3.66
N ASP A 14 -3.56 5.67 2.55
CA ASP A 14 -4.04 7.04 2.52
C ASP A 14 -5.50 7.11 2.99
N GLU A 15 -5.78 7.98 3.96
CA GLU A 15 -7.11 8.33 4.48
C GLU A 15 -7.40 9.82 4.25
N SER A 16 -6.80 10.45 3.23
CA SER A 16 -7.06 11.84 2.84
C SER A 16 -8.36 12.00 2.05
N GLY A 17 -8.89 13.22 2.00
CA GLY A 17 -10.21 13.50 1.43
C GLY A 17 -10.34 13.15 -0.06
N SER A 18 -9.25 13.18 -0.83
CA SER A 18 -9.26 12.84 -2.26
C SER A 18 -9.63 11.37 -2.51
N MET A 19 -9.29 10.50 -1.56
CA MET A 19 -9.62 9.08 -1.57
C MET A 19 -11.14 8.80 -1.53
N LEU A 20 -11.98 9.78 -1.16
CA LEU A 20 -13.44 9.61 -1.17
C LEU A 20 -13.98 9.25 -2.55
N SER A 21 -13.37 9.79 -3.61
CA SER A 21 -13.80 9.56 -4.99
C SER A 21 -13.50 8.13 -5.49
N ILE A 22 -12.51 7.46 -4.88
CA ILE A 22 -12.03 6.12 -5.23
C ILE A 22 -12.15 5.14 -4.06
N LYS A 23 -13.06 5.47 -3.13
CA LYS A 23 -13.19 4.78 -1.84
C LYS A 23 -13.48 3.29 -2.00
N GLN A 24 -14.29 2.93 -2.99
CA GLN A 24 -14.62 1.53 -3.22
C GLN A 24 -13.39 0.77 -3.77
N GLU A 25 -12.73 1.34 -4.76
CA GLU A 25 -11.56 0.78 -5.41
C GLU A 25 -10.42 0.55 -4.43
N ILE A 26 -10.15 1.51 -3.54
CA ILE A 26 -9.07 1.37 -2.57
C ILE A 26 -9.38 0.34 -1.47
N VAL A 27 -10.66 0.19 -1.10
CA VAL A 27 -11.11 -0.88 -0.19
C VAL A 27 -10.93 -2.25 -0.85
N GLU A 28 -11.30 -2.39 -2.13
CA GLU A 28 -11.11 -3.62 -2.89
C GLU A 28 -9.62 -3.96 -3.04
N ALA A 29 -8.79 -2.96 -3.36
CA ALA A 29 -7.34 -3.06 -3.44
C ALA A 29 -6.70 -3.57 -2.15
N PHE A 30 -7.02 -2.91 -1.03
CA PHE A 30 -6.54 -3.28 0.28
C PHE A 30 -6.92 -4.72 0.61
N ASN A 31 -8.17 -5.11 0.38
CA ASN A 31 -8.66 -6.45 0.66
C ASN A 31 -7.98 -7.53 -0.22
N ALA A 32 -7.64 -7.19 -1.47
CA ALA A 32 -6.85 -8.06 -2.34
C ALA A 32 -5.41 -8.26 -1.81
N ILE A 33 -4.78 -7.20 -1.28
CA ILE A 33 -3.47 -7.29 -0.62
C ILE A 33 -3.55 -8.18 0.62
N VAL A 34 -4.53 -7.97 1.51
CA VAL A 34 -4.75 -8.82 2.69
C VAL A 34 -4.90 -10.30 2.29
N THR A 35 -5.71 -10.58 1.27
CA THR A 35 -5.90 -11.95 0.76
C THR A 35 -4.60 -12.55 0.23
N THR A 36 -3.80 -11.75 -0.47
CA THR A 36 -2.51 -12.18 -1.03
C THR A 36 -1.51 -12.50 0.07
N ILE A 37 -1.38 -11.64 1.08
CA ILE A 37 -0.49 -11.87 2.23
C ILE A 37 -0.88 -13.16 2.96
N LYS A 38 -2.17 -13.38 3.21
CA LYS A 38 -2.67 -14.60 3.87
C LYS A 38 -2.33 -15.86 3.08
N LYS A 39 -2.58 -15.86 1.76
CA LYS A 39 -2.23 -16.99 0.88
C LYS A 39 -0.73 -17.27 0.80
N LEU A 40 0.10 -16.24 0.79
CA LEU A 40 1.55 -16.40 0.80
C LEU A 40 2.01 -17.06 2.11
N ALA A 41 1.51 -16.60 3.25
CA ALA A 41 1.83 -17.19 4.54
C ALA A 41 1.39 -18.67 4.66
N GLU A 42 0.23 -19.02 4.08
CA GLU A 42 -0.21 -20.42 3.98
C GLU A 42 0.69 -21.27 3.08
N SER A 43 1.20 -20.69 1.99
CA SER A 43 2.08 -21.37 1.03
C SER A 43 3.50 -21.57 1.56
N PHE A 44 3.94 -20.75 2.53
CA PHE A 44 5.29 -20.75 3.09
C PHE A 44 5.26 -20.81 4.64
N PRO A 45 4.85 -21.94 5.24
CA PRO A 45 4.66 -22.07 6.70
C PRO A 45 5.97 -21.97 7.52
N GLU A 46 7.12 -22.08 6.86
CA GLU A 46 8.43 -21.84 7.45
C GLU A 46 8.74 -20.35 7.69
N GLN A 47 7.99 -19.46 7.04
CA GLN A 47 8.13 -18.01 7.17
C GLN A 47 7.24 -17.47 8.30
N GLU A 48 7.72 -16.44 8.97
CA GLU A 48 6.94 -15.68 9.95
C GLU A 48 6.53 -14.34 9.34
N HIS A 49 5.22 -14.16 9.12
CA HIS A 49 4.68 -12.92 8.57
C HIS A 49 4.28 -11.96 9.70
N LEU A 50 4.88 -10.79 9.70
CA LEU A 50 4.60 -9.70 10.63
C LEU A 50 3.97 -8.53 9.87
N ILE A 51 2.95 -7.92 10.47
CA ILE A 51 2.13 -6.89 9.82
C ILE A 51 2.29 -5.56 10.54
N SER A 52 2.58 -4.52 9.78
CA SER A 52 2.48 -3.13 10.21
C SER A 52 1.49 -2.42 9.28
N MET A 53 0.50 -1.75 9.86
CA MET A 53 -0.52 -1.02 9.11
C MET A 53 -0.61 0.39 9.66
N VAL A 54 -0.37 1.36 8.79
CA VAL A 54 -0.46 2.79 9.07
C VAL A 54 -1.49 3.40 8.14
N THR A 55 -2.37 4.23 8.68
CA THR A 55 -3.16 5.16 7.86
C THR A 55 -2.75 6.59 8.13
N PHE A 56 -3.02 7.49 7.19
CA PHE A 56 -2.63 8.88 7.33
C PHE A 56 -3.60 9.84 6.66
N ASN A 57 -3.73 11.02 7.27
CA ASN A 57 -4.23 12.24 6.65
C ASN A 57 -3.58 13.44 7.38
N SER A 58 -3.92 14.66 6.98
CA SER A 58 -3.31 15.85 7.59
C SER A 58 -3.75 16.13 9.04
N LEU A 59 -4.68 15.37 9.61
CA LEU A 59 -5.06 15.48 11.03
C LEU A 59 -4.21 14.55 11.90
N GLU A 60 -3.98 13.33 11.42
CA GLU A 60 -3.19 12.33 12.15
C GLU A 60 -2.58 11.27 11.23
N THR A 61 -1.46 10.68 11.70
CA THR A 61 -0.94 9.43 11.19
C THR A 61 -1.16 8.35 12.25
N LYS A 62 -1.98 7.35 11.93
CA LYS A 62 -2.44 6.35 12.88
C LYS A 62 -1.81 4.99 12.59
N THR A 63 -1.14 4.43 13.58
CA THR A 63 -0.63 3.05 13.52
C THR A 63 -1.70 2.09 14.07
N TYR A 64 -2.31 1.29 13.21
CA TYR A 64 -3.29 0.27 13.61
C TYR A 64 -2.64 -1.03 14.06
N LEU A 65 -1.59 -1.45 13.34
CA LEU A 65 -0.81 -2.64 13.64
C LEU A 65 0.66 -2.29 13.58
N HIS A 66 1.45 -2.86 14.48
CA HIS A 66 2.90 -2.69 14.50
C HIS A 66 3.56 -4.03 14.77
N MET A 67 4.30 -4.56 13.80
CA MET A 67 4.94 -5.88 13.85
C MET A 67 4.04 -6.98 14.45
N SER A 68 2.75 -6.91 14.12
CA SER A 68 1.71 -7.75 14.73
C SER A 68 1.58 -9.08 13.98
N PRO A 69 1.10 -10.16 14.61
CA PRO A 69 0.86 -11.43 13.93
C PRO A 69 -0.13 -11.28 12.77
N LEU A 70 0.01 -12.10 11.72
CA LEU A 70 -0.89 -12.11 10.56
C LEU A 70 -2.38 -12.24 10.93
N ALA A 71 -2.71 -12.95 12.01
CA ALA A 71 -4.08 -13.09 12.50
C ALA A 71 -4.73 -11.77 12.92
N SER A 72 -3.94 -10.72 13.18
CA SER A 72 -4.45 -9.37 13.50
C SER A 72 -4.81 -8.55 12.25
N LEU A 73 -4.44 -9.01 11.05
CA LEU A 73 -4.74 -8.31 9.80
C LEU A 73 -6.12 -8.72 9.27
N ASP A 74 -7.03 -7.77 9.28
CA ASP A 74 -8.38 -7.91 8.75
C ASP A 74 -8.64 -7.01 7.55
N VAL A 75 -9.67 -7.38 6.79
CA VAL A 75 -10.18 -6.59 5.66
C VAL A 75 -10.84 -5.30 6.16
N ILE A 76 -10.83 -4.28 5.32
CA ILE A 76 -11.60 -3.05 5.54
C ILE A 76 -12.87 -3.04 4.70
N SER A 77 -13.74 -2.10 5.02
CA SER A 77 -15.02 -1.85 4.37
C SER A 77 -15.23 -0.35 4.21
N GLY A 78 -16.18 0.05 3.37
CA GLY A 78 -16.55 1.46 3.26
C GLY A 78 -17.09 2.08 4.57
N LYS A 79 -17.44 1.28 5.59
CA LYS A 79 -17.95 1.79 6.87
C LYS A 79 -16.85 2.17 7.86
N ASN A 80 -15.72 1.48 7.83
CA ASN A 80 -14.59 1.69 8.75
C ASN A 80 -13.39 2.38 8.08
N TYR A 81 -13.50 2.72 6.79
CA TYR A 81 -12.56 3.57 6.07
C TYR A 81 -13.23 4.92 5.79
N CYS A 82 -12.76 5.98 6.45
CA CYS A 82 -13.41 7.30 6.48
C CYS A 82 -12.41 8.41 6.08
N PRO A 83 -12.14 8.58 4.78
CA PRO A 83 -11.12 9.52 4.34
C PRO A 83 -11.53 11.00 4.53
N GLN A 84 -10.58 11.84 4.90
CA GLN A 84 -10.78 13.26 5.19
C GLN A 84 -9.46 14.04 5.17
N SER A 85 -9.55 15.36 5.01
CA SER A 85 -8.40 16.28 5.13
C SER A 85 -7.30 16.08 4.06
N GLY A 86 -6.08 16.59 4.28
CA GLY A 86 -4.98 16.57 3.31
C GLY A 86 -4.12 15.30 3.37
N THR A 87 -3.06 15.29 2.55
CA THR A 87 -2.30 14.08 2.19
C THR A 87 -0.81 14.25 2.52
N PRO A 88 -0.38 13.96 3.77
CA PRO A 88 1.03 13.97 4.17
C PRO A 88 1.70 12.61 3.87
N LEU A 89 1.73 12.23 2.59
CA LEU A 89 2.27 10.96 2.10
C LEU A 89 3.75 10.80 2.42
N TYR A 90 4.58 11.82 2.17
CA TYR A 90 6.02 11.73 2.44
C TYR A 90 6.32 11.55 3.91
N ASP A 91 5.61 12.25 4.81
CA ASP A 91 5.77 12.05 6.25
C ASP A 91 5.36 10.64 6.66
N ALA A 92 4.21 10.16 6.19
CA ALA A 92 3.73 8.80 6.47
C ALA A 92 4.74 7.75 6.01
N MET A 93 5.31 7.90 4.81
CA MET A 93 6.37 7.02 4.29
C MET A 93 7.64 7.11 5.12
N GLY A 94 8.17 8.32 5.35
CA GLY A 94 9.43 8.52 6.06
C GLY A 94 9.41 7.95 7.47
N PHE A 95 8.34 8.21 8.23
CA PHE A 95 8.20 7.69 9.59
C PHE A 95 8.03 6.18 9.63
N SER A 96 7.13 5.62 8.82
CA SER A 96 6.82 4.18 8.88
C SER A 96 7.96 3.31 8.34
N ILE A 97 8.57 3.70 7.21
CA ILE A 97 9.72 3.01 6.62
C ILE A 97 10.93 3.15 7.54
N GLY A 98 11.21 4.36 8.03
CA GLY A 98 12.34 4.62 8.91
C GLY A 98 12.27 3.84 10.22
N ARG A 99 11.08 3.76 10.82
CA ARG A 99 10.84 2.95 12.02
C ARG A 99 11.11 1.47 11.76
N LEU A 100 10.52 0.91 10.71
CA LEU A 100 10.68 -0.51 10.40
C LEU A 100 12.13 -0.86 10.05
N ARG A 101 12.83 0.01 9.30
CA ARG A 101 14.27 -0.13 9.00
C ARG A 101 15.10 -0.23 10.27
N ASN A 102 14.83 0.62 11.25
CA ASN A 102 15.57 0.62 12.51
C ASN A 102 15.30 -0.67 13.30
N GLU A 103 14.05 -1.12 13.36
CA GLU A 103 13.64 -2.30 14.12
C GLU A 103 14.12 -3.61 13.46
N THR A 104 14.24 -3.65 12.12
CA THR A 104 14.76 -4.84 11.41
C THR A 104 16.28 -4.83 11.21
N SER A 105 16.98 -3.74 11.53
CA SER A 105 18.44 -3.61 11.33
C SER A 105 19.26 -4.70 12.03
N ASN A 106 18.79 -5.19 13.17
CA ASN A 106 19.44 -6.24 13.97
C ASN A 106 18.64 -7.56 13.98
N SER A 107 17.61 -7.69 13.14
CA SER A 107 16.85 -8.92 13.04
C SER A 107 17.60 -9.95 12.17
N GLY A 108 17.21 -11.22 12.29
CA GLY A 108 17.77 -12.29 11.46
C GLY A 108 17.45 -12.12 9.97
N LYS A 109 17.55 -13.22 9.21
CA LYS A 109 17.19 -13.21 7.78
C LYS A 109 15.74 -12.75 7.61
N HIS A 110 15.54 -11.63 6.91
CA HIS A 110 14.21 -11.05 6.73
C HIS A 110 14.05 -10.40 5.36
N ASN A 111 12.81 -10.31 4.91
CA ASN A 111 12.36 -9.51 3.78
C ASN A 111 11.30 -8.50 4.24
N VAL A 112 11.25 -7.35 3.58
CA VAL A 112 10.25 -6.30 3.84
C VAL A 112 9.48 -6.00 2.56
N LEU A 113 8.15 -6.05 2.65
CA LEU A 113 7.23 -5.72 1.59
C LEU A 113 6.45 -4.46 2.00
N VAL A 114 6.65 -3.36 1.29
CA VAL A 114 5.97 -2.09 1.54
C VAL A 114 4.91 -1.87 0.47
N ASN A 115 3.66 -1.73 0.87
CA ASN A 115 2.53 -1.40 0.01
C ASN A 115 2.02 0.00 0.36
N VAL A 116 2.16 0.93 -0.57
CA VAL A 116 1.63 2.29 -0.45
C VAL A 116 0.35 2.39 -1.25
N LEU A 117 -0.76 2.75 -0.61
CA LEU A 117 -2.08 2.88 -1.21
C LEU A 117 -2.52 4.34 -1.14
N THR A 118 -2.56 5.04 -2.28
CA THR A 118 -2.86 6.48 -2.37
C THR A 118 -3.20 6.85 -3.81
N ASP A 119 -3.89 7.97 -4.02
CA ASP A 119 -4.08 8.58 -5.34
C ASP A 119 -2.93 9.53 -5.74
N GLY A 120 -1.95 9.77 -4.86
CA GLY A 120 -0.69 10.43 -5.18
C GLY A 120 -0.69 11.95 -5.10
N LEU A 121 -1.73 12.57 -4.51
CA LEU A 121 -1.81 14.02 -4.35
C LEU A 121 -1.14 14.51 -3.06
N GLU A 122 0.18 14.35 -2.93
CA GLU A 122 0.94 14.92 -1.80
C GLU A 122 0.73 16.45 -1.70
N ASN A 123 0.32 16.92 -0.53
CA ASN A 123 0.02 18.35 -0.30
C ASN A 123 0.21 18.84 1.15
N ALA A 124 0.65 17.99 2.09
CA ALA A 124 0.60 18.31 3.52
C ALA A 124 1.83 17.88 4.34
N SER A 125 2.81 17.18 3.76
CA SER A 125 4.03 16.76 4.45
C SER A 125 4.91 17.93 4.88
N ARG A 126 5.60 17.78 6.01
CA ARG A 126 6.43 18.84 6.65
C ARG A 126 7.82 18.38 7.04
N GLU A 127 8.02 17.09 7.29
CA GLU A 127 9.26 16.53 7.84
C GLU A 127 10.09 15.87 6.75
N TYR A 128 9.43 15.24 5.77
CA TYR A 128 10.06 14.60 4.63
C TYR A 128 9.68 15.27 3.32
N SER A 129 10.66 15.35 2.41
CA SER A 129 10.46 15.80 1.04
C SER A 129 10.46 14.63 0.07
N GLY A 130 9.88 14.82 -1.12
CA GLY A 130 9.91 13.82 -2.19
C GLY A 130 11.31 13.30 -2.51
N PRO A 131 12.32 14.18 -2.70
CA PRO A 131 13.71 13.74 -2.89
C PRO A 131 14.28 12.92 -1.73
N ALA A 132 13.91 13.24 -0.48
CA ALA A 132 14.33 12.47 0.69
C ALA A 132 13.71 11.06 0.69
N ILE A 133 12.41 10.95 0.40
CA ILE A 133 11.72 9.66 0.28
C ILE A 133 12.25 8.85 -0.89
N ARG A 134 12.47 9.48 -2.04
CA ARG A 134 13.10 8.86 -3.20
C ARG A 134 14.45 8.23 -2.85
N SER A 135 15.30 8.99 -2.17
CA SER A 135 16.62 8.53 -1.75
C SER A 135 16.52 7.36 -0.74
N LEU A 136 15.60 7.44 0.21
CA LEU A 136 15.33 6.37 1.18
C LEU A 136 14.86 5.08 0.51
N VAL A 137 13.90 5.18 -0.43
CA VAL A 137 13.39 4.03 -1.18
C VAL A 137 14.49 3.43 -2.06
N ASP A 138 15.30 4.26 -2.72
CA ASP A 138 16.44 3.79 -3.50
C ASP A 138 17.46 3.03 -2.65
N GLU A 139 17.91 3.60 -1.53
CA GLU A 139 18.82 2.95 -0.58
C GLU A 139 18.30 1.57 -0.17
N LEU A 140 17.03 1.50 0.23
CA LEU A 140 16.44 0.26 0.74
C LEU A 140 16.24 -0.79 -0.36
N LYS A 141 15.82 -0.42 -1.57
CA LYS A 141 15.75 -1.39 -2.68
C LYS A 141 17.12 -2.01 -2.98
N HIS A 142 18.20 -1.23 -2.95
CA HIS A 142 19.55 -1.71 -3.23
C HIS A 142 20.07 -2.71 -2.18
N SER A 143 19.49 -2.74 -0.97
CA SER A 143 19.81 -3.75 0.04
C SER A 143 19.39 -5.17 -0.36
N GLY A 144 18.49 -5.32 -1.33
CA GLY A 144 18.06 -6.61 -1.89
C GLY A 144 17.00 -7.36 -1.08
N ASN A 145 16.60 -6.86 0.09
CA ASN A 145 15.54 -7.48 0.90
C ASN A 145 14.31 -6.59 1.12
N TRP A 146 14.27 -5.39 0.52
CA TRP A 146 13.09 -4.51 0.52
C TRP A 146 12.45 -4.45 -0.86
N THR A 147 11.14 -4.64 -0.89
CA THR A 147 10.31 -4.50 -2.10
C THR A 147 9.22 -3.47 -1.83
N PHE A 148 9.04 -2.56 -2.77
CA PHE A 148 8.03 -1.50 -2.69
C PHE A 148 7.01 -1.68 -3.81
N THR A 149 5.75 -1.47 -3.47
CA THR A 149 4.61 -1.45 -4.37
C THR A 149 3.82 -0.18 -4.11
N TYR A 150 3.51 0.55 -5.17
CA TYR A 150 2.68 1.74 -5.14
C TYR A 150 1.37 1.44 -5.84
N THR A 151 0.26 1.72 -5.19
CA THR A 151 -1.06 1.24 -5.59
C THR A 151 -2.05 2.40 -5.57
N GLY A 152 -2.64 2.72 -6.71
CA GLY A 152 -3.57 3.84 -6.84
C GLY A 152 -4.57 3.68 -8.00
N ALA A 153 -5.45 4.67 -8.19
CA ALA A 153 -6.54 4.60 -9.16
C ALA A 153 -6.42 5.59 -10.34
N ASP A 154 -5.53 6.59 -10.26
CA ASP A 154 -5.45 7.66 -11.25
C ASP A 154 -4.35 7.45 -12.31
N HIS A 155 -4.40 8.24 -13.39
CA HIS A 155 -3.37 8.29 -14.44
C HIS A 155 -2.02 8.79 -13.93
N ASP A 156 -2.01 9.58 -12.86
CA ASP A 156 -0.79 10.10 -12.24
C ASP A 156 -0.09 9.11 -11.30
N VAL A 157 -0.65 7.91 -11.07
CA VAL A 157 -0.08 6.90 -10.17
C VAL A 157 1.32 6.46 -10.60
N GLU A 158 1.54 6.26 -11.90
CA GLU A 158 2.88 5.90 -12.41
C GLU A 158 3.89 7.02 -12.16
N ARG A 159 3.47 8.28 -12.36
CA ARG A 159 4.32 9.45 -12.14
C ARG A 159 4.64 9.64 -10.66
N ALA A 160 3.63 9.58 -9.79
CA ALA A 160 3.80 9.69 -8.35
C ALA A 160 4.70 8.57 -7.80
N ALA A 161 4.53 7.34 -8.28
CA ALA A 161 5.40 6.22 -7.93
C ALA A 161 6.85 6.45 -8.38
N LEU A 162 7.07 6.97 -9.59
CA LEU A 162 8.41 7.33 -10.09
C LEU A 162 9.07 8.44 -9.27
N ASP A 163 8.31 9.45 -8.83
CA ASP A 163 8.82 10.56 -8.02
C ASP A 163 9.40 10.07 -6.67
N VAL A 164 8.88 8.96 -6.14
CA VAL A 164 9.41 8.29 -4.93
C VAL A 164 10.24 7.03 -5.24
N SER A 165 10.59 6.81 -6.51
CA SER A 165 11.38 5.66 -6.99
C SER A 165 10.78 4.29 -6.67
N ILE A 166 9.46 4.14 -6.73
CA ILE A 166 8.80 2.83 -6.62
C ILE A 166 8.48 2.33 -8.03
N PRO A 167 9.19 1.29 -8.54
CA PRO A 167 9.00 0.82 -9.91
C PRO A 167 7.74 -0.02 -10.10
N ASN A 168 7.26 -0.69 -9.04
CA ASN A 168 6.06 -1.51 -9.10
C ASN A 168 4.83 -0.65 -8.82
N ALA A 169 4.29 -0.02 -9.87
CA ALA A 169 3.03 0.71 -9.81
C ALA A 169 1.87 -0.19 -10.24
N ILE A 170 0.85 -0.31 -9.39
CA ILE A 170 -0.40 -1.02 -9.69
C ILE A 170 -1.50 0.03 -9.82
N ARG A 171 -2.12 0.07 -11.00
CA ARG A 171 -3.30 0.88 -11.26
C ARG A 171 -4.55 0.03 -11.21
N PHE A 172 -5.55 0.46 -10.44
CA PHE A 172 -6.91 -0.07 -10.61
C PHE A 172 -7.64 0.71 -11.67
N PHE A 173 -8.29 0.01 -12.60
CA PHE A 173 -9.23 0.64 -13.50
C PHE A 173 -10.48 1.00 -12.71
N LEU A 174 -10.79 2.30 -12.63
CA LEU A 174 -12.13 2.77 -12.28
C LEU A 174 -13.11 1.95 -13.12
N ARG A 175 -14.02 1.22 -12.47
CA ARG A 175 -15.18 0.66 -13.16
C ARG A 175 -16.08 1.83 -13.55
N PHE A 176 -15.68 2.60 -14.56
CA PHE A 176 -16.65 3.33 -15.36
C PHE A 176 -17.61 2.28 -15.88
N SER A 177 -18.86 2.36 -15.41
CA SER A 177 -19.99 1.53 -15.82
C SER A 177 -19.77 0.90 -17.20
N ILE A 178 -19.43 -0.39 -17.21
CA ILE A 178 -19.62 -1.23 -18.40
C ILE A 178 -21.13 -1.42 -18.53
N PHE A 179 -21.80 -0.35 -18.96
CA PHE A 179 -23.18 -0.38 -19.44
C PHE A 179 -23.26 0.03 -20.92
N LEU A 180 -22.12 0.24 -21.60
CA LEU A 180 -22.12 0.66 -23.01
C LEU A 180 -21.25 -0.16 -23.97
N LYS A 181 -20.90 -1.41 -23.62
CA LYS A 181 -20.23 -2.31 -24.59
C LYS A 181 -20.79 -3.73 -24.70
N CYS A 182 -21.92 -4.03 -24.07
CA CYS A 182 -22.66 -5.27 -24.34
C CYS A 182 -23.80 -5.11 -25.38
N SER A 183 -24.16 -3.88 -25.76
CA SER A 183 -25.24 -3.63 -26.74
C SER A 183 -24.77 -3.50 -28.19
N MET A 184 -23.46 -3.58 -28.46
CA MET A 184 -22.91 -3.56 -29.84
C MET A 184 -22.33 -4.91 -30.31
N LEU A 185 -22.43 -5.96 -29.49
CA LEU A 185 -22.07 -7.34 -29.88
C LEU A 185 -23.24 -8.33 -29.85
N ALA A 186 -24.46 -7.84 -29.59
CA ALA A 186 -25.70 -8.62 -29.77
C ALA A 186 -26.37 -8.37 -31.14
N GLY A 187 -25.67 -7.72 -32.07
CA GLY A 187 -26.06 -7.61 -33.48
C GLY A 187 -25.36 -8.67 -34.32
N ASN A 188 -25.87 -9.90 -34.26
CA ASN A 188 -25.77 -10.97 -35.28
C ASN A 188 -25.71 -12.33 -34.59
N PHE A 189 -26.88 -12.87 -34.21
CA PHE A 189 -27.19 -14.29 -34.35
C PHE A 189 -28.68 -14.48 -34.05
N HIS A 190 -29.53 -14.34 -35.07
CA HIS A 190 -30.63 -15.25 -35.36
C HIS A 190 -31.34 -14.85 -36.67
N LYS A 191 -31.23 -15.79 -37.62
CA LYS A 191 -32.05 -16.05 -38.82
C LYS A 191 -32.43 -14.90 -39.75
#